data_AF-A0A849P6F6-F1
#
_entry.id   AF-A0A849P6F6-F1
#
_cell.length_a   1.000
_cell.length_b   1.000
_cell.length_c   1.000
_cell.angle_alpha   90.00
_cell.angle_beta   90.00
_cell.angle_gamma   90.00
#
_symmetry.space_group_name_H-M   'P 1'
#
loop_
_entity.id
_entity.type
_entity.pdbx_description
1 polymer ?
#
loop_
_entity_poly.entity_id
_entity_poly.type
_entity_poly.pdbx_seq_one_letter_code
_entity_poly.pdbx_strand_id
1 'polypeptide(L)'
;MKKTVLMTALMAVFTLTACEDKQAIQQASEAVNTLVQLKKDYQQLESAMTAKDQEITRLNKLLEEAQTSQSAGDVVGLHVKIKELYKAKEQYLLLKEGDVEEGEGTVQIVARVAETNQAWLNDLLMREMLVEAVDEEKMKAFDQSAQKVDEATLQTHYEEMFEEYQKEAIENRLIGMHNVMRMDYMGQRNHLAQFSIWNESYNGGAHGVHHTNYIVVDLAKQQRITLNDVFSSSVMEELNLLLQGQYFVVLSHHELEASLDMKDFRVSDNFYFSPTGITFVYPLYELGPYVLGEVELSLSYQQMNHLLNKPFQQTEADGFFKDDDF
;
A
#
# COMPACT_ATOMS: atom_id res chain seq x y z
N MET A 1 -19.56 31.64 -2.19
CA MET A 1 -20.90 32.01 -1.68
C MET A 1 -21.19 31.21 -0.43
N LYS A 2 -21.24 31.86 0.74
CA LYS A 2 -21.97 31.48 1.98
C LYS A 2 -21.67 32.56 3.03
N LYS A 3 -22.27 33.74 2.83
CA LYS A 3 -22.31 34.85 3.80
C LYS A 3 -23.67 34.84 4.45
N THR A 4 -23.92 33.98 5.44
CA THR A 4 -25.09 34.13 6.32
C THR A 4 -24.92 33.25 7.54
N VAL A 5 -25.57 33.65 8.64
CA VAL A 5 -25.59 33.02 9.98
C VAL A 5 -24.55 33.62 10.94
N LEU A 6 -24.84 34.82 11.46
CA LEU A 6 -24.98 35.06 12.91
C LEU A 6 -25.38 36.54 13.16
N MET A 7 -26.65 36.88 12.96
CA MET A 7 -27.22 38.12 13.51
C MET A 7 -28.71 37.94 13.76
N THR A 8 -29.04 37.29 14.87
CA THR A 8 -30.36 37.41 15.51
C THR A 8 -30.23 37.10 16.99
N ALA A 9 -29.95 38.13 17.78
CA ALA A 9 -30.26 38.20 19.21
C ALA A 9 -30.28 39.68 19.62
N LEU A 10 -31.28 40.41 19.12
CA LEU A 10 -31.63 41.73 19.61
C LEU A 10 -33.08 41.67 20.10
N MET A 11 -33.30 42.15 21.32
CA MET A 11 -34.56 42.33 22.06
C MET A 11 -35.07 41.16 22.91
N ALA A 12 -34.70 41.19 24.19
CA ALA A 12 -35.66 41.21 25.30
C ALA A 12 -34.92 41.60 26.60
N VAL A 13 -34.96 42.87 26.99
CA VAL A 13 -34.55 43.30 28.35
C VAL A 13 -35.82 43.42 29.19
N PHE A 14 -35.97 42.47 30.12
CA PHE A 14 -36.98 42.48 31.18
C PHE A 14 -36.68 43.56 32.22
N THR A 15 -37.74 44.07 32.84
CA THR A 15 -37.73 45.09 33.91
C THR A 15 -37.45 44.50 35.30
N LEU A 16 -36.57 45.19 36.05
CA LEU A 16 -36.47 45.37 37.52
C LEU A 16 -35.96 44.22 38.42
N THR A 17 -34.66 44.28 38.81
CA THR A 17 -34.11 44.14 40.19
C THR A 17 -32.65 44.66 40.24
N ALA A 18 -32.40 45.76 40.98
CA ALA A 18 -31.18 46.60 40.88
C ALA A 18 -29.85 46.03 41.44
N CYS A 19 -29.75 44.75 41.77
CA CYS A 19 -28.49 44.12 42.23
C CYS A 19 -27.96 43.06 41.25
N GLU A 20 -28.85 42.34 40.55
CA GLU A 20 -28.47 41.38 39.49
C GLU A 20 -27.99 42.09 38.21
N ASP A 21 -28.46 43.33 37.97
CA ASP A 21 -28.12 44.13 36.78
C ASP A 21 -26.62 44.42 36.63
N LYS A 22 -25.89 44.73 37.72
CA LYS A 22 -24.45 45.03 37.61
C LYS A 22 -23.65 43.80 37.21
N GLN A 23 -24.01 42.63 37.74
CA GLN A 23 -23.33 41.38 37.44
C GLN A 23 -23.66 40.90 36.02
N ALA A 24 -24.93 41.04 35.61
CA ALA A 24 -25.36 40.76 34.24
C ALA A 24 -24.72 41.69 33.20
N ILE A 25 -24.60 43.00 33.50
CA ILE A 25 -23.92 43.97 32.64
C ILE A 25 -22.43 43.68 32.55
N GLN A 26 -21.79 43.28 33.65
CA GLN A 26 -20.38 42.92 33.65
C GLN A 26 -20.11 41.63 32.87
N GLN A 27 -20.94 40.60 33.06
CA GLN A 27 -20.89 39.36 32.27
C GLN A 27 -21.13 39.62 30.78
N ALA A 28 -22.07 40.51 30.44
CA ALA A 28 -22.32 40.91 29.05
C ALA A 28 -21.12 41.66 28.45
N SER A 29 -20.48 42.55 29.22
CA SER A 29 -19.26 43.26 28.80
C SER A 29 -18.09 42.30 28.58
N GLU A 30 -17.87 41.36 29.49
CA GLU A 30 -16.86 40.31 29.36
C GLU A 30 -17.10 39.43 28.13
N ALA A 31 -18.35 38.98 27.92
CA ALA A 31 -18.72 38.20 26.74
C ALA A 31 -18.48 38.97 25.42
N VAL A 32 -18.80 40.27 25.39
CA VAL A 32 -18.52 41.13 24.21
C VAL A 32 -17.02 41.25 23.96
N ASN A 33 -16.20 41.45 25.00
CA ASN A 33 -14.74 41.51 24.86
C ASN A 33 -14.17 40.17 24.37
N THR A 34 -14.67 39.05 24.88
CA THR A 34 -14.30 37.71 24.41
C THR A 34 -14.67 37.53 22.93
N LEU A 35 -15.86 37.96 22.50
CA LEU A 35 -16.28 37.88 21.09
C LEU A 35 -15.40 38.74 20.17
N VAL A 36 -15.02 39.93 20.60
CA VAL A 36 -14.10 40.80 19.85
C VAL A 36 -12.73 40.13 19.72
N GLN A 37 -12.23 39.52 20.80
CA GLN A 37 -10.97 38.79 20.77
C GLN A 37 -11.05 37.56 19.85
N LEU A 38 -12.11 36.75 19.98
CA LEU A 38 -12.32 35.56 19.15
C LEU A 38 -12.41 35.90 17.67
N LYS A 39 -13.03 37.04 17.32
CA LYS A 39 -13.08 37.53 15.95
C LYS A 39 -11.69 37.91 15.42
N LYS A 40 -10.85 38.52 16.26
CA LYS A 40 -9.47 38.87 15.90
C LYS A 40 -8.63 37.61 15.69
N ASP A 41 -8.77 36.63 16.58
CA ASP A 41 -8.07 35.35 16.50
C ASP A 41 -8.50 34.57 15.25
N TYR A 42 -9.80 34.57 14.93
CA TYR A 42 -10.33 33.98 13.69
C TYR A 42 -9.72 34.62 12.44
N GLN A 43 -9.62 35.96 12.38
CA GLN A 43 -9.02 36.66 11.25
C GLN A 43 -7.51 36.38 11.12
N GLN A 44 -6.80 36.25 12.24
CA GLN A 44 -5.39 35.84 12.24
C GLN A 44 -5.23 34.41 11.73
N LEU A 45 -6.10 33.48 12.15
CA LEU A 45 -6.07 32.10 11.71
C LEU A 45 -6.37 31.97 10.20
N GLU A 46 -7.35 32.72 9.69
CA GLU A 46 -7.68 32.79 8.25
C GLU A 46 -6.48 33.32 7.42
N SER A 47 -5.79 34.33 7.94
CA SER A 47 -4.59 34.90 7.31
C SER A 47 -3.42 33.90 7.33
N ALA A 48 -3.23 33.19 8.45
CA ALA A 48 -2.21 32.17 8.58
C ALA A 48 -2.47 30.96 7.66
N MET A 49 -3.74 30.55 7.52
CA MET A 49 -4.15 29.50 6.59
C MET A 49 -3.85 29.89 5.14
N THR A 50 -4.23 31.11 4.74
CA THR A 50 -3.93 31.64 3.40
C THR A 50 -2.41 31.68 3.13
N ALA A 51 -1.60 32.08 4.12
CA ALA A 51 -0.15 32.07 3.98
C ALA A 51 0.42 30.65 3.84
N LYS A 52 -0.16 29.67 4.54
CA LYS A 52 0.21 28.26 4.39
C LYS A 52 -0.19 27.71 3.02
N ASP A 53 -1.36 28.06 2.49
CA ASP A 53 -1.79 27.67 1.14
C ASP A 53 -0.87 28.22 0.06
N GLN A 54 -0.41 29.47 0.22
CA GLN A 54 0.58 30.08 -0.67
C GLN A 54 1.93 29.37 -0.60
N GLU A 55 2.38 28.99 0.59
CA GLU A 55 3.63 28.25 0.77
C GLU A 55 3.53 26.83 0.19
N ILE A 56 2.41 26.12 0.37
CA ILE A 56 2.16 24.84 -0.28
C ILE A 56 2.20 24.99 -1.80
N THR A 57 1.56 26.02 -2.34
CA THR A 57 1.57 26.31 -3.78
C THR A 57 3.00 26.54 -4.29
N ARG A 58 3.81 27.29 -3.54
CA ARG A 58 5.21 27.55 -3.86
C ARG A 58 6.06 26.28 -3.81
N LEU A 59 5.89 25.45 -2.78
CA LEU A 59 6.60 24.18 -2.63
C LEU A 59 6.23 23.22 -3.75
N ASN A 60 4.95 23.13 -4.13
CA ASN A 60 4.51 22.33 -5.27
C ASN A 60 5.16 22.79 -6.58
N LYS A 61 5.28 24.11 -6.78
CA LYS A 61 5.97 24.66 -7.96
C LYS A 61 7.46 24.32 -7.95
N LEU A 62 8.14 24.47 -6.82
CA LEU A 62 9.56 24.08 -6.69
C LEU A 62 9.76 22.57 -6.89
N LEU A 63 8.81 21.76 -6.45
CA LEU A 63 8.81 20.32 -6.69
C LEU A 63 8.63 20.00 -8.18
N GLU A 64 7.69 20.64 -8.87
CA GLU A 64 7.53 20.51 -10.34
C GLU A 64 8.80 20.97 -11.08
N GLU A 65 9.41 22.08 -10.66
CA GLU A 65 10.67 22.57 -11.23
C GLU A 65 11.82 21.59 -10.97
N ALA A 66 11.92 21.00 -9.78
CA ALA A 66 12.95 20.00 -9.47
C ALA A 66 12.73 18.69 -10.26
N GLN A 67 11.48 18.26 -10.44
CA GLN A 67 11.10 17.09 -11.24
C GLN A 67 11.37 17.30 -12.73
N THR A 68 11.12 18.51 -13.25
CA THR A 68 11.43 18.85 -14.65
C THR A 68 12.92 19.14 -14.89
N SER A 69 13.65 19.58 -13.85
CA SER A 69 15.10 19.81 -13.87
C SER A 69 15.93 18.55 -13.62
N GLN A 70 15.32 17.45 -13.15
CA GLN A 70 15.85 16.10 -13.38
C GLN A 70 15.68 15.78 -14.87
N SER A 71 16.45 16.50 -15.71
CA SER A 71 16.82 16.05 -17.04
C SER A 71 17.19 14.59 -16.94
N ALA A 72 16.69 13.77 -17.87
CA ALA A 72 17.01 12.37 -18.10
C ALA A 72 18.50 12.04 -17.86
N GLY A 73 18.93 11.99 -16.60
CA GLY A 73 20.17 11.40 -16.18
C GLY A 73 20.07 9.95 -16.61
N ASP A 74 21.15 9.44 -17.21
CA ASP A 74 21.19 8.11 -17.83
C ASP A 74 20.35 7.12 -17.04
N VAL A 75 19.12 6.87 -17.51
CA VAL A 75 18.23 5.91 -16.89
C VAL A 75 18.92 4.57 -17.08
N VAL A 76 19.55 4.09 -16.01
CA VAL A 76 20.39 2.91 -16.11
C VAL A 76 19.49 1.72 -16.42
N GLY A 77 19.77 1.05 -17.54
CA GLY A 77 19.15 -0.23 -17.84
C GLY A 77 19.54 -1.23 -16.75
N LEU A 78 18.54 -1.87 -16.15
CA LEU A 78 18.77 -2.88 -15.13
C LEU A 78 19.29 -4.18 -15.77
N HIS A 79 20.36 -4.72 -15.21
CA HIS A 79 20.82 -6.09 -15.46
C HIS A 79 20.41 -6.95 -14.28
N VAL A 80 19.30 -7.67 -14.42
CA VAL A 80 18.73 -8.46 -13.33
C VAL A 80 19.09 -9.94 -13.47
N LYS A 81 19.45 -10.58 -12.35
CA LYS A 81 19.63 -12.02 -12.22
C LYS A 81 18.84 -12.50 -11.01
N ILE A 82 18.23 -13.69 -11.10
CA ILE A 82 17.60 -14.32 -9.94
C ILE A 82 18.64 -15.18 -9.23
N LYS A 83 18.89 -14.86 -7.97
CA LYS A 83 19.85 -15.55 -7.10
C LYS A 83 19.11 -16.47 -6.13
N GLU A 84 19.61 -17.70 -5.98
CA GLU A 84 19.19 -18.58 -4.89
C GLU A 84 19.81 -18.08 -3.59
N LEU A 85 18.96 -17.59 -2.68
CA LEU A 85 19.37 -17.03 -1.40
C LEU A 85 19.49 -18.12 -0.33
N TYR A 86 18.51 -19.03 -0.33
CA TYR A 86 18.43 -20.15 0.59
C TYR A 86 17.69 -21.32 -0.07
N LYS A 87 18.15 -22.54 0.19
CA LYS A 87 17.45 -23.76 -0.23
C LYS A 87 17.81 -24.91 0.68
N ALA A 88 16.80 -25.42 1.37
CA ALA A 88 16.92 -26.63 2.17
C ALA A 88 15.72 -27.56 1.90
N LYS A 89 15.97 -28.86 1.96
CA LYS A 89 14.96 -29.89 1.82
C LYS A 89 15.38 -31.13 2.59
N GLU A 90 14.46 -31.68 3.37
CA GLU A 90 14.65 -32.94 4.07
C GLU A 90 13.41 -33.82 3.97
N GLN A 91 13.64 -35.13 3.86
CA GLN A 91 12.60 -36.15 3.95
C GLN A 91 12.72 -36.86 5.29
N TYR A 92 11.59 -37.17 5.92
CA TYR A 92 11.52 -37.88 7.19
C TYR A 92 10.45 -38.97 7.14
N LEU A 93 10.59 -39.97 8.01
CA LEU A 93 9.64 -41.08 8.11
C LEU A 93 8.49 -40.71 9.04
N LEU A 94 7.27 -40.96 8.60
CA LEU A 94 6.06 -40.94 9.42
C LEU A 94 5.80 -42.35 9.94
N LEU A 95 5.82 -42.49 11.25
CA LEU A 95 5.52 -43.76 11.91
C LEU A 95 4.02 -43.87 12.18
N LYS A 96 3.47 -45.06 11.93
CA LYS A 96 2.05 -45.36 12.16
C LYS A 96 1.66 -45.14 13.62
N GLU A 97 0.70 -44.25 13.86
CA GLU A 97 0.13 -43.99 15.18
C GLU A 97 -1.24 -43.31 15.07
N GLY A 98 -2.25 -43.88 15.74
CA GLY A 98 -3.63 -43.39 15.60
C GLY A 98 -4.11 -43.51 14.14
N ASP A 99 -4.66 -42.41 13.61
CA ASP A 99 -5.14 -42.31 12.23
C ASP A 99 -4.03 -41.94 11.22
N VAL A 100 -2.79 -41.74 11.68
CA VAL A 100 -1.65 -41.45 10.80
C VAL A 100 -1.10 -42.75 10.23
N GLU A 101 -1.15 -42.87 8.92
CA GLU A 101 -0.54 -43.99 8.20
C GLU A 101 0.99 -43.84 8.11
N GLU A 102 1.68 -44.96 7.98
CA GLU A 102 3.11 -44.97 7.73
C GLU A 102 3.40 -44.38 6.35
N GLY A 103 4.42 -43.52 6.26
CA GLY A 103 4.74 -42.82 5.01
C GLY A 103 5.99 -41.98 5.10
N GLU A 104 6.18 -41.13 4.10
CA GLU A 104 7.28 -40.16 4.05
C GLU A 104 6.70 -38.74 4.05
N GLY A 105 7.26 -37.89 4.91
CA GLY A 105 7.00 -36.46 4.92
C GLY A 105 8.16 -35.69 4.31
N THR A 106 7.93 -34.43 3.94
CA THR A 106 8.97 -33.54 3.39
C THR A 106 8.89 -32.15 4.00
N VAL A 107 10.02 -31.65 4.50
CA VAL A 107 10.21 -30.22 4.80
C VAL A 107 11.00 -29.58 3.67
N GLN A 108 10.56 -28.42 3.19
CA GLN A 108 11.28 -27.67 2.15
C GLN A 108 11.17 -26.15 2.33
N ILE A 109 12.31 -25.47 2.30
CA ILE A 109 12.35 -24.00 2.24
C ILE A 109 13.14 -23.58 1.01
N VAL A 110 12.58 -22.65 0.22
CA VAL A 110 13.24 -22.07 -0.96
C VAL A 110 13.07 -20.56 -0.94
N ALA A 111 14.17 -19.83 -1.00
CA ALA A 111 14.18 -18.38 -1.10
C ALA A 111 15.02 -17.94 -2.30
N ARG A 112 14.44 -17.12 -3.19
CA ARG A 112 15.12 -16.53 -4.34
C ARG A 112 14.87 -15.05 -4.43
N VAL A 113 15.94 -14.28 -4.65
CA VAL A 113 15.89 -12.81 -4.71
C VAL A 113 16.44 -12.30 -6.04
N ALA A 114 15.93 -11.17 -6.52
CA ALA A 114 16.49 -10.49 -7.66
C ALA A 114 17.73 -9.69 -7.27
N GLU A 115 18.82 -9.86 -8.02
CA GLU A 115 20.06 -9.10 -7.90
C GLU A 115 20.24 -8.26 -9.17
N THR A 116 20.51 -6.97 -8.99
CA THR A 116 20.67 -5.98 -10.05
C THR A 116 22.09 -5.40 -10.08
N ASN A 117 22.40 -4.64 -11.14
CA ASN A 117 23.62 -3.83 -11.22
C ASN A 117 23.58 -2.55 -10.35
N GLN A 118 22.52 -2.34 -9.55
CA GLN A 118 22.34 -1.17 -8.69
C GLN A 118 22.33 -1.59 -7.21
N ALA A 119 23.39 -1.26 -6.46
CA ALA A 119 23.54 -1.69 -5.06
C ALA A 119 22.39 -1.23 -4.15
N TRP A 120 21.96 0.03 -4.30
CA TRP A 120 20.84 0.59 -3.52
C TRP A 120 19.53 -0.16 -3.78
N LEU A 121 19.31 -0.62 -5.02
CA LEU A 121 18.12 -1.37 -5.40
C LEU A 121 18.18 -2.77 -4.80
N ASN A 122 19.34 -3.41 -4.79
CA ASN A 122 19.52 -4.70 -4.14
C ASN A 122 19.23 -4.61 -2.63
N ASP A 123 19.69 -3.55 -1.96
CA ASP A 123 19.38 -3.31 -0.54
C ASP A 123 17.87 -3.07 -0.31
N LEU A 124 17.19 -2.38 -1.23
CA LEU A 124 15.74 -2.21 -1.20
C LEU A 124 15.01 -3.55 -1.36
N LEU A 125 15.36 -4.33 -2.38
CA LEU A 125 14.71 -5.62 -2.69
C LEU A 125 14.90 -6.62 -1.55
N MET A 126 16.10 -6.68 -0.94
CA MET A 126 16.35 -7.52 0.24
C MET A 126 15.49 -7.11 1.44
N ARG A 127 15.28 -5.80 1.64
CA ARG A 127 14.39 -5.30 2.69
C ARG A 127 12.93 -5.65 2.43
N GLU A 128 12.44 -5.48 1.21
CA GLU A 128 11.06 -5.88 0.86
C GLU A 128 10.87 -7.38 1.05
N MET A 129 11.85 -8.21 0.68
CA MET A 129 11.82 -9.65 0.94
C MET A 129 11.77 -9.99 2.43
N LEU A 130 12.51 -9.26 3.27
CA LEU A 130 12.46 -9.44 4.72
C LEU A 130 11.09 -9.05 5.30
N VAL A 131 10.50 -7.95 4.82
CA VAL A 131 9.16 -7.51 5.22
C VAL A 131 8.13 -8.60 4.95
N GLU A 132 8.24 -9.30 3.82
CA GLU A 132 7.38 -10.43 3.46
C GLU A 132 7.63 -11.70 4.27
N ALA A 133 8.83 -11.86 4.84
CA ALA A 133 9.27 -13.10 5.48
C ALA A 133 8.96 -13.16 6.98
N VAL A 134 8.84 -12.00 7.65
CA VAL A 134 8.75 -11.94 9.11
C VAL A 134 7.45 -11.32 9.59
N ASP A 135 6.97 -11.76 10.76
CA ASP A 135 5.77 -11.25 11.40
C ASP A 135 5.93 -9.79 11.91
N GLU A 136 4.81 -9.18 12.33
CA GLU A 136 4.78 -7.79 12.80
C GLU A 136 5.70 -7.52 14.01
N GLU A 137 5.92 -8.52 14.88
CA GLU A 137 6.77 -8.40 16.06
C GLU A 137 8.25 -8.37 15.66
N LYS A 138 8.68 -9.33 14.83
CA LYS A 138 10.02 -9.38 14.23
C LYS A 138 10.27 -8.17 13.33
N MET A 139 9.25 -7.68 12.62
CA MET A 139 9.32 -6.44 11.85
C MET A 139 9.54 -5.20 12.71
N LYS A 140 8.90 -5.09 13.88
CA LYS A 140 9.13 -3.97 14.81
C LYS A 140 10.54 -3.99 15.41
N ALA A 141 11.11 -5.18 15.60
CA ALA A 141 12.49 -5.34 16.04
C ALA A 141 13.49 -4.93 14.93
N PHE A 142 13.06 -4.98 13.67
CA PHE A 142 13.83 -4.49 12.54
C PHE A 142 13.66 -2.97 12.38
N ASP A 143 14.68 -2.20 12.75
CA ASP A 143 14.66 -0.74 12.58
C ASP A 143 14.60 -0.39 11.08
N GLN A 144 13.41 0.01 10.62
CA GLN A 144 13.11 0.39 9.24
C GLN A 144 13.97 1.58 8.75
N SER A 145 14.62 2.32 9.65
CA SER A 145 15.17 3.64 9.34
C SER A 145 16.62 3.68 8.82
N ALA A 146 17.43 2.62 8.88
CA ALA A 146 18.81 2.73 8.38
C ALA A 146 19.63 1.45 8.12
N GLN A 147 19.17 0.24 8.48
CA GLN A 147 20.04 -0.94 8.31
C GLN A 147 19.89 -1.57 6.93
N LYS A 148 21.03 -1.69 6.25
CA LYS A 148 21.23 -2.62 5.14
C LYS A 148 20.81 -4.02 5.61
N VAL A 149 19.87 -4.63 4.91
CA VAL A 149 19.56 -6.05 5.10
C VAL A 149 20.62 -6.83 4.35
N ASP A 150 21.53 -7.46 5.09
CA ASP A 150 22.51 -8.33 4.46
C ASP A 150 21.94 -9.73 4.21
N GLU A 151 22.61 -10.43 3.30
CA GLU A 151 22.23 -11.79 2.89
C GLU A 151 22.21 -12.78 4.05
N ALA A 152 23.15 -12.62 5.00
CA ALA A 152 23.29 -13.49 6.16
C ALA A 152 22.06 -13.38 7.08
N THR A 153 21.46 -12.20 7.20
CA THR A 153 20.24 -11.99 8.00
C THR A 153 19.08 -12.83 7.48
N LEU A 154 18.81 -12.77 6.18
CA LEU A 154 17.75 -13.59 5.58
C LEU A 154 18.09 -15.08 5.56
N GLN A 155 19.34 -15.45 5.31
CA GLN A 155 19.78 -16.85 5.38
C GLN A 155 19.57 -17.44 6.79
N THR A 156 19.93 -16.68 7.83
CA THR A 156 19.71 -17.09 9.22
C THR A 156 18.22 -17.27 9.50
N HIS A 157 17.37 -16.34 9.05
CA HIS A 157 15.93 -16.45 9.20
C HIS A 157 15.35 -17.72 8.54
N TYR A 158 15.77 -18.04 7.32
CA TYR A 158 15.29 -19.25 6.63
C TYR A 158 15.87 -20.55 7.21
N GLU A 159 17.10 -20.52 7.76
CA GLU A 159 17.66 -21.64 8.51
C GLU A 159 16.85 -21.91 9.78
N GLU A 160 16.56 -20.88 10.58
CA GLU A 160 15.73 -20.99 11.78
C GLU A 160 14.32 -21.51 11.44
N MET A 161 13.71 -21.02 10.34
CA MET A 161 12.43 -21.51 9.85
C MET A 161 12.50 -22.98 9.43
N PHE A 162 13.58 -23.41 8.78
CA PHE A 162 13.76 -24.79 8.37
C PHE A 162 13.89 -25.74 9.56
N GLU A 163 14.67 -25.37 10.58
CA GLU A 163 14.79 -26.11 11.85
C GLU A 163 13.44 -26.19 12.58
N GLU A 164 12.69 -25.10 12.62
CA GLU A 164 11.35 -25.06 13.21
C GLU A 164 10.39 -25.99 12.46
N TYR A 165 10.36 -25.93 11.12
CA TYR A 165 9.49 -26.80 10.32
C TYR A 165 9.86 -28.28 10.47
N GLN A 166 11.15 -28.62 10.55
CA GLN A 166 11.56 -30.00 10.84
C GLN A 166 10.98 -30.49 12.16
N LYS A 167 11.13 -29.67 13.21
CA LYS A 167 10.64 -30.00 14.55
C LYS A 167 9.12 -30.15 14.55
N GLU A 168 8.40 -29.16 14.04
CA GLU A 168 6.93 -29.17 14.02
C GLU A 168 6.37 -30.30 13.17
N ALA A 169 6.97 -30.57 12.01
CA ALA A 169 6.54 -31.64 11.12
C ALA A 169 6.65 -33.02 11.77
N ILE A 170 7.71 -33.27 12.53
CA ILE A 170 7.91 -34.52 13.27
C ILE A 170 6.98 -34.59 14.49
N GLU A 171 6.95 -33.54 15.32
CA GLU A 171 6.14 -33.50 16.54
C GLU A 171 4.65 -33.67 16.25
N ASN A 172 4.15 -33.06 15.18
CA ASN A 172 2.75 -33.10 14.77
C ASN A 172 2.46 -34.14 13.68
N ARG A 173 3.46 -34.91 13.25
CA ARG A 173 3.33 -35.98 12.23
C ARG A 173 2.70 -35.48 10.92
N LEU A 174 3.13 -34.31 10.48
CA LEU A 174 2.64 -33.71 9.25
C LEU A 174 3.22 -34.45 8.04
N ILE A 175 2.46 -34.55 6.95
CA ILE A 175 2.93 -35.12 5.67
C ILE A 175 3.88 -34.20 4.90
N GLY A 176 4.03 -32.97 5.36
CA GLY A 176 5.04 -32.05 4.89
C GLY A 176 4.80 -30.64 5.38
N MET A 177 5.84 -29.82 5.26
CA MET A 177 5.77 -28.38 5.45
C MET A 177 6.65 -27.72 4.41
N HIS A 178 6.21 -26.62 3.82
CA HIS A 178 7.07 -25.87 2.91
C HIS A 178 6.82 -24.37 2.95
N ASN A 179 7.88 -23.63 2.64
CA ASN A 179 7.81 -22.21 2.32
C ASN A 179 8.62 -21.96 1.05
N VAL A 180 8.02 -21.27 0.08
CA VAL A 180 8.66 -20.88 -1.16
C VAL A 180 8.44 -19.39 -1.35
N MET A 181 9.52 -18.62 -1.25
CA MET A 181 9.54 -17.20 -1.55
C MET A 181 10.40 -16.94 -2.79
N ARG A 182 9.83 -16.27 -3.79
CA ARG A 182 10.51 -15.97 -5.05
C ARG A 182 10.25 -14.56 -5.49
N MET A 183 11.33 -13.81 -5.68
CA MET A 183 11.28 -12.54 -6.37
C MET A 183 11.52 -12.73 -7.87
N ASP A 184 10.70 -12.08 -8.69
CA ASP A 184 10.83 -12.05 -10.14
C ASP A 184 10.88 -10.61 -10.65
N TYR A 185 11.60 -10.39 -11.77
CA TYR A 185 11.64 -9.10 -12.45
C TYR A 185 10.55 -9.02 -13.51
N MET A 186 9.67 -8.03 -13.39
CA MET A 186 8.54 -7.86 -14.30
C MET A 186 8.86 -6.96 -15.49
N GLY A 187 9.81 -6.04 -15.33
CA GLY A 187 10.23 -5.16 -16.40
C GLY A 187 10.61 -3.77 -15.94
N GLN A 188 11.12 -2.99 -16.90
CA GLN A 188 11.49 -1.60 -16.73
C GLN A 188 10.91 -0.80 -17.92
N ARG A 189 10.30 0.34 -17.61
CA ARG A 189 9.87 1.34 -18.59
C ARG A 189 10.38 2.70 -18.12
N ASN A 190 11.35 3.24 -18.85
CA ASN A 190 12.08 4.44 -18.42
C ASN A 190 12.63 4.26 -16.99
N HIS A 191 12.40 5.22 -16.11
CA HIS A 191 12.84 5.17 -14.71
C HIS A 191 11.94 4.30 -13.83
N LEU A 192 10.88 3.66 -14.35
CA LEU A 192 10.03 2.76 -13.58
C LEU A 192 10.51 1.32 -13.73
N ALA A 193 10.83 0.66 -12.62
CA ALA A 193 11.13 -0.77 -12.57
C ALA A 193 10.14 -1.49 -11.66
N GLN A 194 9.81 -2.75 -12.00
CA GLN A 194 8.80 -3.53 -11.31
C GLN A 194 9.31 -4.93 -11.00
N PHE A 195 9.01 -5.40 -9.80
CA PHE A 195 9.33 -6.74 -9.31
C PHE A 195 8.09 -7.32 -8.62
N SER A 196 7.99 -8.64 -8.58
CA SER A 196 6.99 -9.36 -7.79
C SER A 196 7.68 -10.25 -6.77
N ILE A 197 7.09 -10.43 -5.59
CA ILE A 197 7.44 -11.44 -4.60
C ILE A 197 6.27 -12.40 -4.49
N TRP A 198 6.45 -13.62 -4.99
CA TRP A 198 5.53 -14.73 -4.74
C TRP A 198 5.92 -15.42 -3.43
N ASN A 199 4.98 -15.55 -2.50
CA ASN A 199 5.13 -16.33 -1.28
C ASN A 199 4.07 -17.43 -1.28
N GLU A 200 4.51 -18.68 -1.10
CA GLU A 200 3.65 -19.82 -0.92
C GLU A 200 4.11 -20.59 0.32
N SER A 201 3.16 -20.95 1.18
CA SER A 201 3.43 -21.76 2.36
C SER A 201 2.39 -22.85 2.57
N TYR A 202 2.85 -23.95 3.16
CA TYR A 202 2.01 -25.02 3.66
C TYR A 202 2.59 -25.51 4.97
N ASN A 203 1.85 -25.38 6.05
CA ASN A 203 2.29 -25.71 7.41
C ASN A 203 1.45 -26.86 7.99
N GLY A 204 0.95 -27.75 7.12
CA GLY A 204 -0.07 -28.75 7.45
C GLY A 204 -1.51 -28.27 7.19
N GLY A 205 -2.49 -29.17 7.35
CA GLY A 205 -3.91 -28.89 7.11
C GLY A 205 -4.41 -29.31 5.73
N ALA A 206 -5.52 -28.71 5.28
CA ALA A 206 -6.19 -29.13 4.05
C ALA A 206 -5.54 -28.59 2.77
N HIS A 207 -4.94 -27.40 2.82
CA HIS A 207 -4.28 -26.74 1.69
C HIS A 207 -3.25 -25.71 2.18
N GLY A 208 -2.36 -25.30 1.29
CA GLY A 208 -1.45 -24.16 1.51
C GLY A 208 -2.13 -22.81 1.27
N VAL A 209 -1.39 -21.75 1.56
CA VAL A 209 -1.75 -20.36 1.26
C VAL A 209 -0.65 -19.74 0.42
N HIS A 210 -1.01 -18.78 -0.42
CA HIS A 210 -0.06 -18.02 -1.20
C HIS A 210 -0.54 -16.58 -1.38
N HIS A 211 0.40 -15.70 -1.66
CA HIS A 211 0.13 -14.34 -2.09
C HIS A 211 1.29 -13.80 -2.94
N THR A 212 0.99 -12.78 -3.75
CA THR A 212 1.93 -12.06 -4.58
C THR A 212 1.95 -10.59 -4.21
N ASN A 213 3.11 -10.08 -3.79
CA ASN A 213 3.31 -8.65 -3.55
C ASN A 213 4.17 -8.01 -4.64
N TYR A 214 3.81 -6.80 -5.03
CA TYR A 214 4.41 -6.07 -6.14
C TYR A 214 5.21 -4.87 -5.64
N ILE A 215 6.43 -4.73 -6.14
CA ILE A 215 7.34 -3.65 -5.81
C ILE A 215 7.53 -2.81 -7.06
N VAL A 216 7.00 -1.60 -7.05
CA VAL A 216 7.23 -0.60 -8.09
C VAL A 216 8.25 0.42 -7.58
N VAL A 217 9.28 0.70 -8.38
CA VAL A 217 10.40 1.56 -7.99
C VAL A 217 10.63 2.66 -9.01
N ASP A 218 10.82 3.89 -8.53
CA ASP A 218 11.34 5.00 -9.31
C ASP A 218 12.87 5.01 -9.22
N LEU A 219 13.55 4.53 -10.27
CA LEU A 219 15.00 4.43 -10.37
C LEU A 219 15.70 5.80 -10.31
N ALA A 220 15.04 6.86 -10.76
CA ALA A 220 15.61 8.21 -10.73
C ALA A 220 15.60 8.78 -9.31
N LYS A 221 14.57 8.45 -8.53
CA LYS A 221 14.42 8.87 -7.13
C LYS A 221 14.98 7.88 -6.12
N GLN A 222 15.34 6.68 -6.58
CA GLN A 222 15.82 5.57 -5.75
C GLN A 222 14.85 5.19 -4.62
N GLN A 223 13.55 5.17 -4.93
CA GLN A 223 12.51 4.94 -3.93
C GLN A 223 11.37 4.07 -4.47
N ARG A 224 10.73 3.32 -3.57
CA ARG A 224 9.47 2.62 -3.86
C ARG A 224 8.37 3.64 -4.16
N ILE A 225 7.55 3.34 -5.16
CA ILE A 225 6.33 4.08 -5.49
C ILE A 225 5.18 3.47 -4.68
N THR A 226 4.46 4.32 -3.97
CA THR A 226 3.28 3.95 -3.18
C THR A 226 2.01 4.35 -3.91
N LEU A 227 0.86 3.84 -3.44
CA LEU A 227 -0.45 4.21 -3.98
C LEU A 227 -0.68 5.73 -3.94
N ASN A 228 -0.23 6.41 -2.88
CA ASN A 228 -0.37 7.86 -2.69
C ASN A 228 0.54 8.68 -3.63
N ASP A 229 1.62 8.09 -4.15
CA ASP A 229 2.43 8.74 -5.18
C ASP A 229 1.69 8.74 -6.51
N VAL A 230 0.91 7.69 -6.80
CA VAL A 230 0.19 7.51 -8.06
C VAL A 230 -1.16 8.24 -8.06
N PHE A 231 -1.87 8.22 -6.93
CA PHE A 231 -3.20 8.81 -6.79
C PHE A 231 -3.25 9.80 -5.62
N SER A 232 -3.89 10.96 -5.84
CA SER A 232 -4.17 11.91 -4.77
C SER A 232 -5.35 11.46 -3.90
N SER A 233 -5.39 11.88 -2.64
CA SER A 233 -6.51 11.55 -1.75
C SER A 233 -7.88 12.01 -2.28
N SER A 234 -7.92 13.08 -3.07
CA SER A 234 -9.16 13.61 -3.66
C SER A 234 -9.80 12.72 -4.72
N VAL A 235 -9.07 11.77 -5.32
CA VAL A 235 -9.60 10.87 -6.36
C VAL A 235 -9.90 9.46 -5.85
N MET A 236 -9.60 9.18 -4.58
CA MET A 236 -9.68 7.81 -4.03
C MET A 236 -11.10 7.24 -4.04
N GLU A 237 -12.13 8.07 -3.86
CA GLU A 237 -13.52 7.63 -3.93
C GLU A 237 -13.91 7.20 -5.35
N GLU A 238 -13.49 7.94 -6.37
CA GLU A 238 -13.75 7.60 -7.77
C GLU A 238 -12.98 6.35 -8.20
N LEU A 239 -11.70 6.24 -7.81
CA LEU A 239 -10.89 5.04 -8.05
C LEU A 239 -11.53 3.80 -7.40
N ASN A 240 -12.01 3.93 -6.16
CA ASN A 240 -12.67 2.84 -5.45
C ASN A 240 -13.92 2.38 -6.20
N LEU A 241 -14.77 3.30 -6.67
CA LEU A 241 -15.97 2.95 -7.46
C LEU A 241 -15.64 2.23 -8.78
N LEU A 242 -14.59 2.66 -9.49
CA LEU A 242 -14.14 1.97 -10.71
C LEU A 242 -13.70 0.53 -10.43
N LEU A 243 -12.96 0.32 -9.33
CA LEU A 243 -12.49 -1.01 -8.91
C LEU A 243 -13.64 -1.90 -8.43
N GLN A 244 -14.62 -1.35 -7.69
CA GLN A 244 -15.84 -2.10 -7.37
C GLN A 244 -16.57 -2.57 -8.64
N GLY A 245 -16.60 -1.74 -9.68
CA GLY A 245 -17.13 -2.12 -10.99
C GLY A 245 -16.40 -3.33 -11.59
N GLN A 246 -15.07 -3.36 -11.55
CA GLN A 246 -14.27 -4.52 -12.00
C GLN A 246 -14.53 -5.76 -11.14
N TYR A 247 -14.67 -5.59 -9.83
CA TYR A 247 -14.96 -6.69 -8.92
C TYR A 247 -16.32 -7.35 -9.25
N PHE A 248 -17.36 -6.58 -9.57
CA PHE A 248 -18.63 -7.14 -10.02
C PHE A 248 -18.53 -7.90 -11.36
N VAL A 249 -17.61 -7.49 -12.26
CA VAL A 249 -17.33 -8.25 -13.49
C VAL A 249 -16.71 -9.61 -13.15
N VAL A 250 -15.75 -9.66 -12.22
CA VAL A 250 -15.15 -10.91 -11.73
C VAL A 250 -16.22 -11.82 -11.12
N LEU A 251 -17.04 -11.31 -10.21
CA LEU A 251 -18.11 -12.08 -9.57
C LEU A 251 -19.10 -12.65 -10.60
N SER A 252 -19.52 -11.84 -11.56
CA SER A 252 -20.42 -12.27 -12.64
C SER A 252 -19.80 -13.37 -13.50
N HIS A 253 -18.51 -13.26 -13.83
CA HIS A 253 -17.79 -14.28 -14.61
C HIS A 253 -17.71 -15.63 -13.88
N HIS A 254 -17.61 -15.61 -12.55
CA HIS A 254 -17.53 -16.81 -11.71
C HIS A 254 -18.89 -17.26 -11.15
N GLU A 255 -20.00 -16.60 -11.53
CA GLU A 255 -21.35 -16.87 -11.01
C GLU A 255 -21.43 -16.80 -9.47
N LEU A 256 -20.71 -15.85 -8.87
CA LEU A 256 -20.66 -15.63 -7.43
C LEU A 256 -21.42 -14.37 -7.01
N GLU A 257 -21.93 -14.37 -5.79
CA GLU A 257 -22.39 -13.16 -5.12
C GLU A 257 -21.27 -12.57 -4.27
N ALA A 258 -21.30 -11.26 -4.06
CA ALA A 258 -20.34 -10.59 -3.20
C ALA A 258 -20.50 -11.08 -1.76
N SER A 259 -19.46 -11.70 -1.20
CA SER A 259 -19.41 -12.07 0.21
C SER A 259 -18.96 -10.91 1.10
N LEU A 260 -18.33 -9.89 0.51
CA LEU A 260 -17.86 -8.68 1.18
C LEU A 260 -18.98 -7.64 1.25
N ASP A 261 -19.13 -6.95 2.38
CA ASP A 261 -19.93 -5.73 2.45
C ASP A 261 -19.20 -4.62 1.68
N MET A 262 -19.81 -4.07 0.63
CA MET A 262 -19.16 -3.09 -0.24
C MET A 262 -18.70 -1.82 0.49
N LYS A 263 -19.23 -1.53 1.69
CA LYS A 263 -18.72 -0.44 2.54
C LYS A 263 -17.29 -0.71 3.05
N ASP A 264 -16.88 -1.97 3.08
CA ASP A 264 -15.60 -2.46 3.56
C ASP A 264 -14.61 -2.69 2.41
N PHE A 265 -15.04 -2.55 1.15
CA PHE A 265 -14.15 -2.59 -0.01
C PHE A 265 -13.08 -1.48 0.07
N ARG A 266 -11.80 -1.86 -0.11
CA ARG A 266 -10.66 -0.95 -0.09
C ARG A 266 -9.89 -1.05 -1.40
N VAL A 267 -9.24 0.05 -1.78
CA VAL A 267 -8.28 0.03 -2.88
C VAL A 267 -7.02 -0.64 -2.36
N SER A 268 -6.58 -1.70 -3.03
CA SER A 268 -5.33 -2.38 -2.67
C SER A 268 -4.14 -1.44 -2.86
N ASP A 269 -3.19 -1.47 -1.91
CA ASP A 269 -1.89 -0.81 -2.04
C ASP A 269 -0.87 -1.66 -2.82
N ASN A 270 -1.25 -2.90 -3.14
CA ASN A 270 -0.50 -3.85 -3.92
C ASN A 270 -0.93 -3.78 -5.39
N PHE A 271 -0.12 -3.15 -6.23
CA PHE A 271 -0.43 -2.92 -7.64
C PHE A 271 0.81 -2.96 -8.52
N TYR A 272 0.58 -3.16 -9.82
CA TYR A 272 1.61 -3.03 -10.84
C TYR A 272 1.07 -2.33 -12.10
N PHE A 273 1.96 -1.66 -12.80
CA PHE A 273 1.71 -1.05 -14.11
C PHE A 273 1.84 -2.10 -15.21
N SER A 274 0.88 -2.11 -16.11
CA SER A 274 0.93 -2.85 -17.38
C SER A 274 0.99 -1.86 -18.55
N PRO A 275 1.27 -2.31 -19.79
CA PRO A 275 1.22 -1.44 -20.95
C PRO A 275 -0.15 -0.78 -21.17
N THR A 276 -1.23 -1.37 -20.65
CA THR A 276 -2.60 -0.91 -20.89
C THR A 276 -3.23 -0.22 -19.68
N GLY A 277 -2.60 -0.24 -18.51
CA GLY A 277 -3.18 0.35 -17.31
C GLY A 277 -2.45 -0.03 -16.02
N ILE A 278 -3.22 -0.17 -14.94
CA ILE A 278 -2.76 -0.56 -13.60
C ILE A 278 -3.65 -1.70 -13.12
N THR A 279 -3.02 -2.74 -12.58
CA THR A 279 -3.70 -3.88 -11.96
C THR A 279 -3.50 -3.81 -10.46
N PHE A 280 -4.60 -3.90 -9.71
CA PHE A 280 -4.64 -3.96 -8.26
C PHE A 280 -4.87 -5.39 -7.82
N VAL A 281 -4.02 -5.92 -6.95
CA VAL A 281 -4.04 -7.33 -6.58
C VAL A 281 -4.50 -7.49 -5.14
N TYR A 282 -5.44 -8.40 -4.94
CA TYR A 282 -6.04 -8.72 -3.66
C TYR A 282 -5.69 -10.16 -3.29
N PRO A 283 -5.15 -10.41 -2.08
CA PRO A 283 -4.78 -11.75 -1.63
C PRO A 283 -6.00 -12.67 -1.49
N LEU A 284 -5.70 -13.95 -1.32
CA LEU A 284 -6.69 -14.99 -1.03
C LEU A 284 -7.63 -14.55 0.12
N TYR A 285 -8.91 -14.87 -0.01
CA TYR A 285 -9.95 -14.58 0.98
C TYR A 285 -10.36 -13.12 1.15
N GLU A 286 -9.63 -12.14 0.60
CA GLU A 286 -9.98 -10.74 0.79
C GLU A 286 -11.26 -10.36 0.04
N LEU A 287 -11.35 -10.73 -1.24
CA LEU A 287 -12.50 -10.42 -2.08
C LEU A 287 -13.43 -11.61 -2.34
N GLY A 288 -13.13 -12.80 -1.80
CA GLY A 288 -14.01 -13.95 -1.97
C GLY A 288 -13.36 -15.29 -1.61
N PRO A 289 -14.01 -16.43 -1.90
CA PRO A 289 -13.53 -17.75 -1.47
C PRO A 289 -12.21 -18.14 -2.15
N TYR A 290 -11.45 -19.06 -1.53
CA TYR A 290 -10.15 -19.56 -2.03
C TYR A 290 -10.12 -19.95 -3.51
N VAL A 291 -11.24 -20.49 -4.03
CA VAL A 291 -11.36 -20.92 -5.44
C VAL A 291 -11.21 -19.77 -6.44
N LEU A 292 -11.43 -18.53 -6.03
CA LEU A 292 -11.14 -17.36 -6.85
C LEU A 292 -9.64 -17.08 -7.01
N GLY A 293 -8.81 -17.65 -6.14
CA GLY A 293 -7.40 -17.30 -6.07
C GLY A 293 -7.20 -15.85 -5.64
N GLU A 294 -6.02 -15.30 -5.95
CA GLU A 294 -5.79 -13.86 -5.86
C GLU A 294 -6.64 -13.15 -6.92
N VAL A 295 -7.32 -12.08 -6.52
CA VAL A 295 -8.18 -11.34 -7.42
C VAL A 295 -7.40 -10.15 -7.97
N GLU A 296 -7.25 -10.12 -9.30
CA GLU A 296 -6.66 -8.99 -10.02
C GLU A 296 -7.77 -8.09 -10.61
N LEU A 297 -7.79 -6.81 -10.20
CA LEU A 297 -8.69 -5.81 -10.74
C LEU A 297 -7.90 -4.82 -11.60
N SER A 298 -8.02 -4.96 -12.92
CA SER A 298 -7.32 -4.09 -13.87
C SER A 298 -8.20 -2.92 -14.31
N LEU A 299 -7.65 -1.72 -14.26
CA LEU A 299 -8.21 -0.54 -14.89
C LEU A 299 -7.31 -0.13 -16.06
N SER A 300 -7.91 0.11 -17.22
CA SER A 300 -7.20 0.64 -18.37
C SER A 300 -6.86 2.11 -18.18
N TYR A 301 -5.84 2.60 -18.89
CA TYR A 301 -5.56 4.04 -18.91
C TYR A 301 -6.76 4.86 -19.42
N GLN A 302 -7.58 4.34 -20.34
CA GLN A 302 -8.82 5.05 -20.76
C GLN A 302 -9.75 5.35 -19.57
N GLN A 303 -9.85 4.43 -18.61
CA GLN A 303 -10.78 4.55 -17.48
C GLN A 303 -10.28 5.47 -16.37
N MET A 304 -8.95 5.61 -16.20
CA MET A 304 -8.41 6.25 -14.99
C MET A 304 -7.26 7.22 -15.22
N ASN A 305 -6.85 7.51 -16.46
CA ASN A 305 -5.71 8.40 -16.71
C ASN A 305 -5.91 9.79 -16.08
N HIS A 306 -7.15 10.29 -16.01
CA HIS A 306 -7.47 11.56 -15.34
C HIS A 306 -7.35 11.53 -13.81
N LEU A 307 -7.32 10.34 -13.21
CA LEU A 307 -7.15 10.15 -11.76
C LEU A 307 -5.67 10.09 -11.36
N LEU A 308 -4.79 9.77 -12.30
CA LEU A 308 -3.35 9.65 -12.03
C LEU A 308 -2.74 11.03 -11.74
N ASN A 309 -1.82 11.08 -10.78
CA ASN A 309 -0.95 12.23 -10.59
C ASN A 309 -0.11 12.46 -11.86
N LYS A 310 0.18 13.74 -12.17
CA LYS A 310 0.82 14.15 -13.44
C LYS A 310 1.99 13.26 -13.92
N PRO A 311 2.96 12.84 -13.06
CA PRO A 311 4.09 12.03 -13.51
C PRO A 311 3.72 10.64 -14.04
N PHE A 312 2.51 10.15 -13.75
CA PHE A 312 2.03 8.83 -14.15
C PHE A 312 0.99 8.88 -15.27
N GLN A 313 0.49 10.08 -15.61
CA GLN A 313 -0.46 10.26 -16.68
C GLN A 313 0.18 9.88 -18.03
N GLN A 314 -0.52 9.04 -18.79
CA GLN A 314 -0.16 8.73 -20.17
C GLN A 314 -0.54 9.88 -21.09
N THR A 315 0.32 10.14 -22.07
CA THR A 315 0.14 11.19 -23.08
C THR A 315 0.23 10.59 -24.49
N GLU A 316 -0.01 11.40 -25.52
CA GLU A 316 0.20 10.98 -26.92
C GLU A 316 1.64 10.49 -27.17
N ALA A 317 2.63 11.04 -26.45
CA ALA A 317 4.02 10.59 -26.56
C ALA A 317 4.23 9.17 -26.03
N ASP A 318 3.36 8.70 -25.15
CA ASP A 318 3.31 7.33 -24.63
C ASP A 318 2.43 6.42 -25.50
N GLY A 319 1.88 6.94 -26.61
CA GLY A 319 0.95 6.23 -27.48
C GLY A 319 -0.48 6.15 -26.94
N PHE A 320 -0.83 6.97 -25.94
CA PHE A 320 -2.19 7.06 -25.41
C PHE A 320 -3.00 8.11 -26.18
N PHE A 321 -4.10 7.67 -26.80
CA PHE A 321 -5.08 8.49 -27.52
C PHE A 321 -6.45 8.22 -26.92
N LYS A 322 -7.30 9.24 -26.77
CA LYS A 322 -8.64 9.04 -26.21
C LYS A 322 -9.54 8.37 -27.24
N ASP A 323 -10.55 7.63 -26.77
CA ASP A 323 -11.48 6.93 -27.67
C ASP A 323 -12.18 7.87 -28.67
N ASP A 324 -12.37 9.14 -28.31
CA ASP A 324 -12.96 10.18 -29.19
C ASP A 324 -12.01 10.71 -30.29
N ASP A 325 -10.74 10.30 -30.29
CA ASP A 325 -9.73 10.74 -31.26
C ASP A 325 -9.74 9.92 -32.58
N PHE A 326 -10.61 8.89 -32.68
CA PHE A 326 -10.77 8.01 -33.84
C PHE A 326 -12.23 7.92 -34.34
#